data_AF-A0A3B4BUR3-F1
#
_entry.id   AF-A0A3B4BUR3-F1
#
_cell.length_a   1.000
_cell.length_b   1.000
_cell.length_c   1.000
_cell.angle_alpha   90.00
_cell.angle_beta   90.00
_cell.angle_gamma   90.00
#
_symmetry.space_group_name_H-M   'P 1'
#
loop_
_entity.id
_entity.type
_entity.pdbx_description
1 polymer ?
#
loop_
_entity_poly.entity_id
_entity_poly.type
_entity_poly.pdbx_seq_one_letter_code
_entity_poly.pdbx_strand_id
1 'polypeptide(L)'
;EGYTEGYTEGYTEGYTEGYTEGYTEGYTEGYTEGYTEGYTEGYTEGYTEGYTEGYTEGYTEGYTEGYTEGYTEGYTEGYTEGYTEGYTEGYTEGYTEGYTEGYTEGYTEGYTEGYTEGYTEGYTSTQATFSRATQG
;
A
#
# COMPACT_ATOMS: atom_id res chain seq x y z
N GLU A 1 -15.43 46.13 82.03
CA GLU A 1 -14.55 46.36 80.87
C GLU A 1 -13.78 45.10 80.49
N GLY A 2 -13.07 44.42 81.40
CA GLY A 2 -12.29 43.22 81.05
C GLY A 2 -13.03 41.98 80.53
N TYR A 3 -14.35 41.82 80.76
CA TYR A 3 -15.10 40.65 80.24
C TYR A 3 -15.37 40.75 78.73
N THR A 4 -15.72 41.94 78.26
CA THR A 4 -15.91 42.24 76.84
C THR A 4 -14.61 42.19 76.06
N GLU A 5 -13.52 42.66 76.66
CA GLU A 5 -12.20 42.69 76.01
C GLU A 5 -11.64 41.27 75.83
N GLY A 6 -11.64 40.45 76.88
CA GLY A 6 -11.20 39.05 76.78
C GLY A 6 -12.08 38.18 75.90
N TYR A 7 -13.39 38.45 75.82
CA TYR A 7 -14.28 37.76 74.87
C TYR A 7 -13.97 38.13 73.43
N THR A 8 -13.73 39.41 73.16
CA THR A 8 -13.45 39.89 71.80
C THR A 8 -12.09 39.40 71.34
N GLU A 9 -11.07 39.46 72.20
CA GLU A 9 -9.71 39.02 71.88
C GLU A 9 -9.66 37.50 71.69
N GLY A 10 -10.17 36.71 72.63
CA GLY A 10 -10.19 35.25 72.52
C GLY A 10 -11.07 34.72 71.38
N TYR A 11 -12.20 35.39 71.08
CA TYR A 11 -13.03 35.03 69.94
C TYR A 11 -12.34 35.40 68.63
N THR A 12 -11.74 36.59 68.52
CA THR A 12 -11.08 37.02 67.29
C THR A 12 -9.85 36.19 67.02
N GLU A 13 -9.00 35.94 68.02
CA GLU A 13 -7.79 35.16 67.86
C GLU A 13 -8.11 33.69 67.59
N GLY A 14 -8.93 33.05 68.42
CA GLY A 14 -9.29 31.64 68.24
C GLY A 14 -10.13 31.35 66.98
N TYR A 15 -11.04 32.25 66.61
CA TYR A 15 -11.81 32.11 65.38
C TYR A 15 -10.95 32.41 64.16
N THR A 16 -10.19 33.50 64.16
CA THR A 16 -9.41 33.87 62.97
C THR A 16 -8.27 32.88 62.75
N GLU A 17 -7.53 32.50 63.79
CA GLU A 17 -6.43 31.56 63.66
C GLU A 17 -6.94 30.16 63.35
N GLY A 18 -7.87 29.63 64.15
CA GLY A 18 -8.42 28.28 63.93
C GLY A 18 -9.21 28.13 62.62
N TYR A 19 -10.00 29.13 62.23
CA TYR A 19 -10.72 29.09 60.95
C TYR A 19 -9.79 29.31 59.78
N THR A 20 -8.89 30.30 59.84
CA THR A 20 -8.02 30.60 58.70
C THR A 20 -7.02 29.48 58.51
N GLU A 21 -6.38 28.98 59.56
CA GLU A 21 -5.39 27.91 59.46
C GLU A 21 -6.08 26.60 59.06
N GLY A 22 -7.12 26.18 59.78
CA GLY A 22 -7.84 24.93 59.46
C GLY A 22 -8.53 24.93 58.10
N TYR A 23 -9.14 26.05 57.69
CA TYR A 23 -9.76 26.16 56.37
C TYR A 23 -8.71 26.27 55.28
N THR A 24 -7.68 27.10 55.45
CA THR A 24 -6.68 27.29 54.40
C THR A 24 -5.85 26.04 54.23
N GLU A 25 -5.39 25.42 55.30
CA GLU A 25 -4.58 24.21 55.22
C GLU A 25 -5.42 23.03 54.73
N GLY A 26 -6.58 22.75 55.34
CA GLY A 26 -7.44 21.64 54.93
C GLY A 26 -8.03 21.79 53.52
N TYR A 27 -8.44 23.00 53.13
CA TYR A 27 -8.95 23.25 51.78
C TYR A 27 -7.82 23.24 50.76
N THR A 28 -6.71 23.93 51.02
CA THR A 28 -5.64 24.03 50.03
C THR A 28 -4.95 22.69 49.85
N GLU A 29 -4.64 21.96 50.93
CA GLU A 29 -4.00 20.66 50.84
C GLU A 29 -4.96 19.63 50.25
N GLY A 30 -6.17 19.49 50.81
CA GLY A 30 -7.14 18.51 50.32
C GLY A 30 -7.63 18.76 48.89
N TYR A 31 -7.86 20.03 48.52
CA TYR A 31 -8.27 20.38 47.16
C TYR A 31 -7.10 20.26 46.19
N THR A 32 -5.92 20.78 46.53
CA THR A 32 -4.78 20.75 45.60
C THR A 32 -4.29 19.33 45.41
N GLU A 33 -4.16 18.54 46.47
CA GLU A 33 -3.70 17.16 46.37
C GLU A 33 -4.76 16.30 45.67
N GLY A 34 -6.01 16.32 46.14
CA GLY A 34 -7.09 15.52 45.53
C GLY A 34 -7.42 15.90 44.09
N TYR A 35 -7.43 17.20 43.76
CA TYR A 35 -7.68 17.65 42.38
C TYR A 35 -6.47 17.40 41.50
N THR A 36 -5.26 17.73 41.94
CA THR A 36 -4.07 17.58 41.09
C THR A 36 -3.78 16.11 40.87
N GLU A 37 -3.81 15.27 41.90
CA GLU A 37 -3.51 13.85 41.79
C GLU A 37 -4.63 13.15 41.00
N GLY A 38 -5.90 13.33 41.37
CA GLY A 38 -7.01 12.70 40.67
C GLY A 38 -7.19 13.17 39.21
N TYR A 39 -7.00 14.46 38.94
CA TYR A 39 -7.07 14.98 37.57
C TYR A 39 -5.85 14.55 36.76
N THR A 40 -4.64 14.65 37.30
CA THR A 40 -3.43 14.32 36.55
C THR A 40 -3.37 12.83 36.29
N GLU A 41 -3.64 11.99 37.28
CA GLU A 41 -3.60 10.53 37.12
C GLU A 41 -4.73 10.07 36.20
N GLY A 42 -5.98 10.48 36.46
CA GLY A 42 -7.13 10.07 35.65
C GLY A 42 -7.09 10.61 34.21
N TYR A 43 -6.65 11.86 34.01
CA TYR A 43 -6.50 12.41 32.67
C TYR A 43 -5.29 11.80 31.95
N THR A 44 -4.15 11.66 32.62
CA THR A 44 -2.94 11.16 31.96
C THR A 44 -3.06 9.68 31.64
N GLU A 45 -3.51 8.83 32.57
CA GLU A 45 -3.76 7.42 32.26
C GLU A 45 -4.88 7.27 31.25
N GLY A 46 -6.07 7.83 31.52
CA GLY A 46 -7.23 7.64 30.64
C GLY A 46 -7.03 8.18 29.23
N TYR A 47 -6.40 9.35 29.08
CA TYR A 47 -6.07 9.91 27.78
C TYR A 47 -4.91 9.15 27.12
N THR A 48 -3.84 8.85 27.85
CA THR A 48 -2.66 8.23 27.24
C THR A 48 -2.94 6.78 26.86
N GLU A 49 -3.54 5.96 27.72
CA GLU A 49 -3.97 4.60 27.34
C GLU A 49 -5.03 4.66 26.25
N GLY A 50 -6.15 5.34 26.47
CA GLY A 50 -7.26 5.32 25.53
C GLY A 50 -6.90 5.87 24.15
N TYR A 51 -6.13 6.96 24.09
CA TYR A 51 -5.68 7.53 22.83
C TYR A 51 -4.58 6.68 22.19
N THR A 52 -3.56 6.26 22.94
CA THR A 52 -2.43 5.53 22.36
C THR A 52 -2.87 4.16 21.89
N GLU A 53 -3.64 3.42 22.70
CA GLU A 53 -4.11 2.09 22.36
C GLU A 53 -5.12 2.18 21.20
N GLY A 54 -6.15 3.01 21.31
CA GLY A 54 -7.16 3.15 20.26
C GLY A 54 -6.62 3.70 18.94
N TYR A 55 -5.70 4.68 18.98
CA TYR A 55 -5.08 5.22 17.77
C TYR A 55 -4.09 4.23 17.17
N THR A 56 -3.23 3.61 17.97
CA THR A 56 -2.19 2.70 17.45
C THR A 56 -2.84 1.44 16.91
N GLU A 57 -3.79 0.85 17.61
CA GLU A 57 -4.49 -0.36 17.17
C GLU A 57 -5.34 -0.06 15.94
N GLY A 58 -6.21 0.96 15.99
CA GLY A 58 -7.06 1.33 14.85
C GLY A 58 -6.29 1.79 13.60
N TYR A 59 -5.20 2.54 13.78
CA TYR A 59 -4.35 2.95 12.65
C TYR A 59 -3.56 1.77 12.09
N THR A 60 -2.94 0.95 12.95
CA THR A 60 -2.10 -0.15 12.49
C THR A 60 -2.94 -1.22 11.81
N GLU A 61 -4.08 -1.59 12.40
CA GLU A 61 -4.96 -2.61 11.85
C GLU A 61 -5.60 -2.10 10.54
N GLY A 62 -6.22 -0.91 10.56
CA GLY A 62 -6.86 -0.33 9.39
C GLY A 62 -5.89 -0.03 8.23
N TYR A 63 -4.69 0.48 8.53
CA TYR A 63 -3.68 0.72 7.51
C TYR A 63 -3.09 -0.59 6.98
N THR A 64 -2.72 -1.52 7.86
CA THR A 64 -2.08 -2.77 7.43
C THR A 64 -3.05 -3.63 6.63
N GLU A 65 -4.28 -3.80 7.11
CA GLU A 65 -5.29 -4.61 6.44
C GLU A 65 -5.69 -3.94 5.12
N GLY A 66 -6.11 -2.67 5.15
CA GLY A 66 -6.55 -1.95 3.94
C GLY A 66 -5.45 -1.78 2.88
N TYR A 67 -4.21 -1.47 3.29
CA TYR A 67 -3.10 -1.33 2.35
C TYR A 67 -2.63 -2.68 1.83
N THR A 68 -2.43 -3.66 2.70
CA THR A 68 -1.87 -4.95 2.29
C THR A 68 -2.87 -5.71 1.44
N GLU A 69 -4.13 -5.75 1.83
CA GLU A 69 -5.18 -6.46 1.09
C GLU A 69 -5.45 -5.76 -0.24
N GLY A 70 -5.70 -4.44 -0.23
CA GLY A 70 -5.96 -3.67 -1.46
C GLY A 70 -4.77 -3.64 -2.43
N TYR A 71 -3.53 -3.52 -1.93
CA TYR A 71 -2.34 -3.55 -2.78
C TYR A 71 -2.08 -4.95 -3.33
N THR A 72 -2.17 -5.98 -2.49
CA THR A 72 -1.88 -7.35 -2.93
C THR A 72 -2.92 -7.83 -3.91
N GLU A 73 -4.20 -7.59 -3.64
CA GLU A 73 -5.30 -7.99 -4.51
C GLU A 73 -5.24 -7.21 -5.84
N GLY A 74 -5.18 -5.87 -5.78
CA GLY A 74 -5.12 -5.04 -6.98
C GLY A 74 -3.86 -5.26 -7.83
N TYR A 75 -2.69 -5.46 -7.20
CA TYR A 75 -1.46 -5.76 -7.93
C TYR A 75 -1.48 -7.17 -8.52
N THR A 76 -1.89 -8.17 -7.74
CA THR A 76 -1.88 -9.57 -8.21
C THR A 76 -2.91 -9.77 -9.30
N GLU A 77 -4.12 -9.26 -9.14
CA GLU A 77 -5.18 -9.38 -10.12
C GLU A 77 -4.82 -8.58 -11.39
N GLY A 78 -4.47 -7.31 -11.26
CA GLY A 78 -4.10 -6.47 -12.40
C GLY A 78 -2.85 -6.93 -13.15
N TYR A 79 -1.82 -7.41 -12.43
CA TYR A 79 -0.62 -7.95 -13.06
C TYR A 79 -0.90 -9.30 -13.72
N THR A 80 -1.60 -10.22 -13.04
CA THR A 80 -1.85 -11.56 -13.58
C THR A 80 -2.77 -11.48 -14.78
N GLU A 81 -3.85 -10.72 -14.70
CA GLU A 81 -4.81 -10.55 -15.80
C GLU A 81 -4.14 -9.81 -16.97
N GLY A 82 -3.57 -8.63 -16.73
CA GLY A 82 -2.93 -7.85 -17.80
C GLY A 82 -1.71 -8.52 -18.44
N TYR A 83 -0.87 -9.19 -17.65
CA TYR A 83 0.29 -9.92 -18.19
C TYR A 83 -0.14 -11.19 -18.90
N THR A 84 -1.02 -12.01 -18.30
CA THR A 84 -1.40 -13.29 -18.90
C THR A 84 -2.20 -13.07 -20.17
N GLU A 85 -3.17 -12.16 -20.14
CA GLU A 85 -4.02 -11.87 -21.29
C GLU A 85 -3.20 -11.18 -22.38
N GLY A 86 -2.48 -10.10 -22.06
CA GLY A 86 -1.66 -9.39 -23.04
C GLY A 86 -0.50 -10.21 -23.62
N TYR A 87 0.18 -11.02 -22.80
CA TYR A 87 1.25 -11.90 -23.29
C TYR A 87 0.69 -13.06 -24.10
N THR A 88 -0.36 -13.72 -23.62
CA THR A 88 -0.91 -14.90 -24.31
C THR A 88 -1.56 -14.50 -25.62
N GLU A 89 -2.34 -13.43 -25.63
CA GLU A 89 -3.00 -12.92 -26.83
C GLU A 89 -1.95 -12.39 -27.82
N GLY A 90 -1.07 -11.49 -27.38
CA GLY A 90 -0.03 -10.92 -28.25
C GLY A 90 0.98 -11.95 -28.77
N TYR A 91 1.39 -12.92 -27.94
CA TYR A 91 2.29 -14.00 -28.37
C TYR A 91 1.58 -14.99 -29.28
N THR A 92 0.37 -15.44 -28.93
CA THR A 92 -0.34 -16.44 -29.74
C THR A 92 -0.74 -15.84 -31.08
N GLU A 93 -1.28 -14.63 -31.10
CA GLU A 93 -1.69 -13.96 -32.32
C GLU A 93 -0.46 -13.60 -33.16
N GLY A 94 0.53 -12.90 -32.60
CA GLY A 94 1.73 -12.51 -33.33
C GLY A 94 2.60 -13.68 -33.80
N TYR A 95 2.74 -14.74 -32.99
CA TYR A 95 3.49 -15.93 -33.39
C TYR A 95 2.70 -16.76 -34.40
N THR A 96 1.42 -17.04 -34.16
CA THR A 96 0.65 -17.91 -35.06
C THR A 96 0.45 -17.22 -36.40
N GLU A 97 0.07 -15.95 -36.41
CA GLU A 97 -0.18 -15.20 -37.63
C GLU A 97 1.14 -14.95 -38.37
N GLY A 98 2.15 -14.40 -37.70
CA GLY A 98 3.45 -14.13 -38.32
C GLY A 98 4.20 -15.38 -38.78
N TYR A 99 4.16 -16.48 -38.01
CA TYR A 99 4.79 -17.74 -38.41
C TYR A 99 4.00 -18.42 -39.52
N THR A 100 2.68 -18.51 -39.42
CA THR A 100 1.87 -19.21 -40.42
C THR A 100 1.90 -18.45 -41.74
N GLU A 101 1.72 -17.13 -41.70
CA GLU A 101 1.73 -16.28 -42.89
C GLU A 101 3.14 -16.25 -43.49
N GLY A 102 4.18 -15.94 -42.70
CA GLY A 102 5.56 -15.91 -43.19
C GLY A 102 6.10 -17.27 -43.68
N TYR A 103 5.73 -18.37 -43.01
CA TYR A 103 6.10 -19.71 -43.46
C TYR A 103 5.33 -20.11 -44.71
N THR A 104 4.01 -19.89 -44.76
CA THR A 104 3.20 -20.28 -45.91
C THR A 104 3.57 -19.46 -47.13
N GLU A 105 3.69 -18.15 -46.98
CA GLU A 105 4.03 -17.24 -48.07
C GLU A 105 5.47 -17.48 -48.53
N GLY A 106 6.44 -17.48 -47.60
CA GLY A 106 7.86 -17.70 -47.94
C GLY A 106 8.16 -19.10 -48.46
N TYR A 107 7.51 -20.15 -47.94
CA TYR A 107 7.66 -21.50 -48.47
C TYR A 107 6.98 -21.64 -49.83
N THR A 108 5.76 -21.11 -49.99
CA THR A 108 5.02 -21.25 -51.25
C THR A 108 5.68 -20.44 -52.35
N GLU A 109 6.02 -19.17 -52.13
CA GLU A 109 6.75 -18.36 -53.10
C GLU A 109 8.14 -18.96 -53.36
N GLY A 110 8.95 -19.17 -52.31
CA GLY A 110 10.32 -19.64 -52.47
C GLY A 110 10.42 -21.03 -53.11
N TYR A 111 9.51 -21.95 -52.75
CA TYR A 111 9.46 -23.27 -53.38
C TYR A 111 8.92 -23.16 -54.81
N THR A 112 7.84 -22.43 -55.04
CA THR A 112 7.22 -22.39 -56.37
C THR A 112 8.08 -21.63 -57.36
N GLU A 113 8.59 -20.45 -57.03
CA GLU A 113 9.52 -19.71 -57.88
C GLU A 113 10.84 -20.45 -58.02
N GLY A 114 11.48 -20.83 -56.91
CA GLY A 114 12.79 -21.48 -56.97
C GLY A 114 12.78 -22.84 -57.69
N TYR A 115 11.74 -23.64 -57.48
CA TYR A 115 11.58 -24.90 -58.20
C TYR A 115 11.23 -24.66 -59.67
N THR A 116 10.30 -23.74 -59.97
CA THR A 116 9.86 -23.53 -61.35
C THR A 116 10.95 -22.86 -62.19
N GLU A 117 11.59 -21.80 -61.70
CA GLU A 117 12.73 -21.17 -62.39
C GLU A 117 13.91 -22.13 -62.48
N GLY A 118 14.34 -22.74 -61.37
CA GLY A 118 15.49 -23.63 -61.38
C GLY A 118 15.29 -24.87 -62.26
N TYR A 119 14.08 -25.45 -62.26
CA TYR A 119 13.75 -26.56 -63.15
C TYR A 119 13.69 -26.11 -64.62
N THR A 120 13.08 -24.96 -64.90
CA THR A 120 12.93 -24.48 -66.28
C THR A 120 14.27 -24.05 -66.88
N GLU A 121 15.08 -23.28 -66.15
CA GLU A 121 16.43 -22.89 -66.57
C GLU A 121 17.36 -24.10 -66.68
N GLY A 122 17.33 -25.01 -65.69
CA GLY A 122 18.12 -26.23 -65.72
C GLY A 122 17.77 -27.11 -66.92
N TYR A 123 16.47 -27.32 -67.18
CA TYR A 123 16.00 -28.14 -68.28
C TYR A 123 16.35 -27.52 -69.65
N THR A 124 16.16 -26.20 -69.82
CA THR A 124 16.50 -25.49 -71.07
C THR A 124 18.00 -25.45 -71.32
N SER A 125 18.82 -25.23 -70.28
CA SER A 125 20.29 -25.29 -70.35
C SER A 125 20.80 -26.68 -70.74
N THR A 126 20.22 -27.73 -70.16
CA THR A 126 20.61 -29.12 -70.46
C THR A 126 20.22 -29.52 -71.88
N GLN A 127 19.06 -29.08 -72.37
CA GLN A 127 18.67 -29.29 -73.76
C GLN A 127 19.58 -28.52 -74.74
N ALA A 128 19.91 -27.26 -74.44
CA ALA A 128 20.77 -26.45 -75.28
C ALA A 128 22.19 -27.04 -75.41
N THR A 129 22.73 -27.58 -74.31
CA THR A 129 24.03 -28.27 -74.30
C THR A 129 23.99 -29.61 -75.04
N PHE A 130 22.93 -30.40 -74.87
CA PHE A 130 22.75 -31.66 -75.59
C PHE A 130 22.59 -31.44 -77.11
N SER A 131 21.81 -30.44 -77.54
CA SER A 131 21.68 -30.09 -78.97
C SER A 131 22.99 -29.60 -79.58
N ARG A 132 23.85 -28.92 -78.80
CA ARG A 132 25.16 -28.45 -79.29
C ARG A 132 26.17 -29.59 -79.40
N ALA A 133 26.09 -30.59 -78.52
CA ALA A 133 26.95 -31.78 -78.54
C ALA A 133 26.59 -32.79 -79.63
N THR A 134 25.36 -32.76 -80.14
CA THR A 134 24.87 -33.69 -81.18
C THR A 134 24.94 -33.11 -82.60
N GLN A 135 25.23 -31.82 -82.74
CA GLN A 135 25.43 -31.13 -84.04
C GLN A 135 26.90 -30.82 -84.38
N GLY A 136 27.85 -31.23 -83.52
CA GLY A 136 29.30 -31.19 -83.80
C GLY A 136 29.81 -32.57 -84.16
#